data_AF-A0A650EMU2-F1
#
_entry.id   AF-A0A650EMU2-F1
#
_cell.length_a   1.000
_cell.length_b   1.000
_cell.length_c   1.000
_cell.angle_alpha   90.00
_cell.angle_beta   90.00
_cell.angle_gamma   90.00
#
_symmetry.space_group_name_H-M   'P 1'
#
loop_
_entity.id
_entity.type
_entity.pdbx_description
1 polymer ?
#
loop_
_entity_poly.entity_id
_entity_poly.type
_entity_poly.pdbx_seq_one_letter_code
_entity_poly.pdbx_strand_id
1 'polypeptide(L)'
;MLGTDSKQGIDRKLQRYGVVFESSGRGKNLTYEIKKITDYFKLYAITKLGITANADFKKIRNLYYYLFCCDGFAALPYVEMEQIMTEEGAPISRQTIKKWIAYLKDINYIMFDTSDCYYYAINKRYDNRKIYREISRDLYLQGWAKYWATDRTNGTNWAYAEMRCIVGGHPYKKPKICHNAIYLKKIQELIDVINESFLDEITIFKSAC
;
A
#
# COMPACT_ATOMS: atom_id res chain seq x y z
N MET A 1 -4.67 21.38 -14.71
CA MET A 1 -5.14 20.83 -13.41
C MET A 1 -6.64 20.50 -13.39
N LEU A 2 -7.52 21.22 -14.10
CA LEU A 2 -8.93 20.82 -14.22
C LEU A 2 -9.35 20.34 -15.62
N GLY A 3 -8.53 20.52 -16.67
CA GLY A 3 -8.70 19.87 -17.98
C GLY A 3 -10.06 20.09 -18.67
N THR A 4 -10.82 21.09 -18.23
CA THR A 4 -12.10 21.53 -18.81
C THR A 4 -12.32 22.97 -18.38
N ASP A 5 -12.73 23.81 -19.33
CA ASP A 5 -13.05 25.21 -19.09
C ASP A 5 -14.56 25.44 -18.94
N SER A 6 -15.35 24.36 -19.04
CA SER A 6 -16.80 24.42 -18.83
C SER A 6 -17.11 24.46 -17.34
N LYS A 7 -17.97 25.40 -16.92
CA LYS A 7 -18.46 25.51 -15.54
C LYS A 7 -18.96 24.16 -15.01
N GLN A 8 -19.85 23.51 -15.76
CA GLN A 8 -20.39 22.19 -15.37
C GLN A 8 -19.29 21.12 -15.21
N GLY A 9 -18.26 21.17 -16.06
CA GLY A 9 -17.13 20.26 -15.96
C GLY A 9 -16.30 20.49 -14.69
N ILE A 10 -16.06 21.74 -14.34
CA ILE A 10 -15.35 22.13 -13.11
C ILE A 10 -16.19 21.78 -11.89
N ASP A 11 -17.48 22.09 -11.87
CA ASP A 11 -18.42 21.78 -10.78
C ASP A 11 -18.41 20.28 -10.49
N ARG A 12 -18.58 19.44 -11.53
CA ARG A 12 -18.53 17.97 -11.40
C ARG A 12 -17.18 17.45 -10.93
N LYS A 13 -16.07 18.16 -11.17
CA LYS A 13 -14.74 17.76 -10.68
C LYS A 13 -14.58 18.09 -9.21
N LEU A 14 -14.90 19.33 -8.82
CA LEU A 14 -14.84 19.76 -7.42
C LEU A 14 -15.75 18.91 -6.53
N GLN A 15 -16.98 18.64 -6.96
CA GLN A 15 -17.90 17.73 -6.27
C GLN A 15 -17.30 16.32 -6.15
N ARG A 16 -16.74 15.77 -7.23
CA ARG A 16 -16.06 14.46 -7.20
C ARG A 16 -14.87 14.44 -6.26
N TYR A 17 -14.21 15.56 -6.02
CA TYR A 17 -13.10 15.68 -5.08
C TYR A 17 -13.55 15.85 -3.63
N GLY A 18 -14.86 15.95 -3.36
CA GLY A 18 -15.39 16.21 -2.02
C GLY A 18 -15.28 17.68 -1.61
N VAL A 19 -15.26 18.60 -2.57
CA VAL A 19 -15.21 20.04 -2.29
C VAL A 19 -16.63 20.60 -2.36
N VAL A 20 -17.06 21.22 -1.26
CA VAL A 20 -18.27 22.03 -1.18
C VAL A 20 -17.89 23.47 -1.53
N PHE A 21 -18.54 24.04 -2.53
CA PHE A 21 -18.23 25.36 -3.03
C PHE A 21 -19.49 26.11 -3.46
N GLU A 22 -19.37 27.43 -3.50
CA GLU A 22 -20.29 28.31 -4.22
C GLU A 22 -19.59 28.86 -5.46
N SER A 23 -20.35 29.09 -6.53
CA SER A 23 -19.81 29.67 -7.76
C SER A 23 -20.60 30.91 -8.16
N SER A 24 -19.89 31.98 -8.52
CA SER A 24 -20.48 33.25 -8.96
C SER A 24 -19.80 33.73 -10.25
N GLY A 25 -20.51 34.56 -11.03
CA GLY A 25 -20.03 35.05 -12.33
C GLY A 25 -20.24 34.08 -13.50
N ARG A 26 -19.66 34.43 -14.67
CA ARG A 26 -19.76 33.68 -15.94
C ARG A 26 -18.47 33.79 -16.76
N GLY A 27 -18.19 32.77 -17.56
CA GLY A 27 -17.06 32.75 -18.48
C GLY A 27 -15.72 32.98 -17.75
N LYS A 28 -14.92 33.95 -18.23
CA LYS A 28 -13.63 34.30 -17.63
C LYS A 28 -13.73 34.89 -16.22
N ASN A 29 -14.90 35.35 -15.80
CA ASN A 29 -15.15 35.93 -14.47
C ASN A 29 -15.78 34.93 -13.49
N LEU A 30 -15.80 33.64 -13.84
CA LEU A 30 -16.31 32.59 -12.97
C LEU A 30 -15.36 32.40 -11.78
N THR A 31 -15.88 32.60 -10.57
CA THR A 31 -15.15 32.46 -9.32
C THR A 31 -15.74 31.33 -8.49
N TYR A 32 -14.88 30.56 -7.84
CA TYR A 32 -15.25 29.46 -6.95
C TYR A 32 -14.81 29.79 -5.53
N GLU A 33 -15.76 29.84 -4.59
CA GLU A 33 -15.50 30.00 -3.18
C GLU A 33 -15.60 28.63 -2.49
N ILE A 34 -14.49 28.13 -1.95
CA ILE A 34 -14.45 26.84 -1.24
C ILE A 34 -15.00 27.04 0.17
N LYS A 35 -16.11 26.37 0.49
CA LYS A 35 -16.74 26.45 1.82
C LYS A 35 -16.27 25.34 2.75
N LYS A 36 -16.08 24.13 2.21
CA LYS A 36 -15.65 22.95 2.99
C LYS A 36 -14.98 21.91 2.09
N ILE A 37 -14.01 21.21 2.63
CA ILE A 37 -13.47 19.97 2.05
C ILE A 37 -13.97 18.83 2.94
N THR A 38 -14.69 17.87 2.36
CA THR A 38 -15.30 16.78 3.13
C THR A 38 -14.36 15.60 3.36
N ASP A 39 -13.32 15.47 2.53
CA ASP A 39 -12.33 14.41 2.60
C ASP A 39 -10.98 14.96 2.13
N TYR A 40 -10.17 15.40 3.10
CA TYR A 40 -8.88 16.02 2.82
C TYR A 40 -7.88 15.02 2.21
N PHE A 41 -7.90 13.76 2.68
CA PHE A 41 -7.07 12.69 2.15
C PHE A 41 -7.40 12.42 0.68
N LYS A 42 -8.67 12.32 0.31
CA LYS A 42 -9.08 12.13 -1.09
C LYS A 42 -8.62 13.28 -1.97
N LEU A 43 -8.78 14.52 -1.52
CA LEU A 43 -8.32 15.69 -2.28
C LEU A 43 -6.80 15.64 -2.49
N TYR A 44 -6.05 15.33 -1.43
CA TYR A 44 -4.59 15.17 -1.49
C TYR A 44 -4.18 14.03 -2.44
N ALA A 45 -4.80 12.86 -2.31
CA ALA A 45 -4.54 11.69 -3.14
C ALA A 45 -4.76 11.99 -4.63
N ILE A 46 -5.83 12.72 -4.97
CA ILE A 46 -6.11 13.09 -6.36
C ILE A 46 -5.13 14.14 -6.88
N THR A 47 -4.87 15.20 -6.10
CA THR A 47 -4.16 16.39 -6.59
C THR A 47 -2.64 16.31 -6.44
N LYS A 48 -2.13 15.60 -5.43
CA LYS A 48 -0.72 15.50 -5.09
C LYS A 48 -0.12 14.15 -5.47
N LEU A 49 -0.86 13.06 -5.25
CA LEU A 49 -0.39 11.73 -5.65
C LEU A 49 -0.73 11.45 -7.12
N GLY A 50 -1.85 11.98 -7.62
CA GLY A 50 -2.33 11.71 -8.99
C GLY A 50 -3.21 10.47 -9.09
N ILE A 51 -3.83 10.07 -7.97
CA ILE A 51 -4.75 8.95 -7.90
C ILE A 51 -6.07 9.32 -8.57
N THR A 52 -6.64 8.39 -9.35
CA THR A 52 -7.93 8.57 -10.01
C THR A 52 -9.06 8.75 -8.99
N ALA A 53 -10.00 9.66 -9.26
CA ALA A 53 -11.15 9.97 -8.41
C ALA A 53 -12.12 8.79 -8.17
N ASN A 54 -11.99 7.70 -8.92
CA ASN A 54 -12.82 6.50 -8.79
C ASN A 54 -12.19 5.43 -7.86
N ALA A 55 -11.03 5.71 -7.28
CA ALA A 55 -10.38 4.79 -6.36
C ALA A 55 -11.10 4.72 -5.00
N ASP A 56 -10.91 3.61 -4.29
CA ASP A 56 -11.36 3.46 -2.91
C ASP A 56 -10.36 4.13 -1.96
N PHE A 57 -10.58 5.42 -1.69
CA PHE A 57 -9.66 6.24 -0.89
C PHE A 57 -9.57 5.78 0.56
N LYS A 58 -10.64 5.19 1.12
CA LYS A 58 -10.62 4.67 2.49
C LYS A 58 -9.66 3.49 2.61
N LYS A 59 -9.71 2.55 1.66
CA LYS A 59 -8.75 1.42 1.63
C LYS A 59 -7.32 1.87 1.43
N ILE A 60 -7.09 2.87 0.57
CA ILE A 60 -5.74 3.41 0.33
C ILE A 60 -5.21 4.10 1.58
N ARG A 61 -6.01 4.96 2.22
CA ARG A 61 -5.67 5.64 3.48
C ARG A 61 -5.27 4.63 4.54
N ASN A 62 -6.11 3.63 4.79
CA ASN A 62 -5.85 2.63 5.81
C ASN A 62 -4.57 1.83 5.49
N LEU A 63 -4.37 1.40 4.24
CA LEU A 63 -3.14 0.71 3.86
C LEU A 63 -1.89 1.58 4.10
N TYR A 64 -1.94 2.86 3.72
CA TYR A 64 -0.80 3.77 3.89
C TYR A 64 -0.55 4.10 5.36
N TYR A 65 -1.60 4.20 6.18
CA TYR A 65 -1.45 4.30 7.62
C TYR A 65 -0.67 3.10 8.18
N TYR A 66 -1.10 1.87 7.89
CA TYR A 66 -0.38 0.68 8.33
C TYR A 66 1.06 0.64 7.81
N LEU A 67 1.27 1.04 6.56
CA LEU A 67 2.59 1.02 5.93
C LEU A 67 3.58 2.00 6.58
N PHE A 68 3.15 3.22 6.92
CA PHE A 68 4.01 4.31 7.38
C PHE A 68 4.02 4.48 8.90
N CYS A 69 2.94 4.10 9.59
CA CYS A 69 2.72 4.41 11.01
C CYS A 69 2.72 3.16 11.91
N CYS A 70 2.64 1.94 11.35
CA CYS A 70 2.64 0.71 12.14
C CYS A 70 3.95 -0.07 11.97
N ASP A 71 4.72 -0.15 13.06
CA ASP A 71 5.98 -0.87 13.10
C ASP A 71 5.81 -2.33 12.68
N GLY A 72 6.74 -2.82 11.87
CA GLY A 72 6.76 -4.20 11.39
C GLY A 72 5.78 -4.52 10.27
N PHE A 73 4.71 -3.73 10.05
CA PHE A 73 3.75 -4.01 8.97
C PHE A 73 4.43 -4.04 7.60
N ALA A 74 5.30 -3.06 7.32
CA ALA A 74 6.07 -2.99 6.08
C ALA A 74 7.00 -4.20 5.86
N ALA A 75 7.34 -4.96 6.90
CA ALA A 75 8.16 -6.18 6.80
C ALA A 75 7.36 -7.38 6.28
N LEU A 76 6.07 -7.44 6.60
CA LEU A 76 5.22 -8.61 6.38
C LEU A 76 5.09 -9.01 4.89
N PRO A 77 4.94 -10.30 4.59
CA PRO A 77 4.48 -10.76 3.28
C PRO A 77 3.08 -10.22 2.95
N TYR A 78 2.79 -9.98 1.66
CA TYR A 78 1.49 -9.41 1.24
C TYR A 78 0.25 -10.22 1.66
N VAL A 79 0.40 -11.52 1.91
CA VAL A 79 -0.70 -12.37 2.40
C VAL A 79 -1.03 -12.07 3.86
N GLU A 80 -0.02 -11.78 4.68
CA GLU A 80 -0.22 -11.41 6.09
C GLU A 80 -0.75 -9.98 6.19
N MET A 81 -0.27 -9.07 5.34
CA MET A 81 -0.85 -7.72 5.21
C MET A 81 -2.35 -7.79 4.84
N GLU A 82 -2.74 -8.64 3.88
CA GLU A 82 -4.14 -8.85 3.49
C GLU A 82 -5.00 -9.36 4.66
N GLN A 83 -4.45 -10.27 5.48
CA GLN A 83 -5.13 -10.78 6.67
C GLN A 83 -5.35 -9.68 7.70
N ILE A 84 -4.32 -8.91 8.05
CA ILE A 84 -4.44 -7.78 9.00
C ILE A 84 -5.48 -6.79 8.51
N MET A 85 -5.41 -6.37 7.24
CA MET A 85 -6.37 -5.42 6.69
C MET A 85 -7.83 -5.95 6.72
N THR A 86 -8.00 -7.27 6.62
CA THR A 86 -9.32 -7.91 6.74
C THR A 86 -9.83 -7.90 8.17
N GLU A 87 -8.98 -8.25 9.13
CA GLU A 87 -9.29 -8.26 10.58
C GLU A 87 -9.63 -6.85 11.09
N GLU A 88 -8.99 -5.82 10.53
CA GLU A 88 -9.19 -4.41 10.82
C GLU A 88 -10.41 -3.79 10.11
N GLY A 89 -11.27 -4.61 9.49
CA GLY A 89 -12.49 -4.15 8.82
C GLY A 89 -12.26 -3.36 7.52
N ALA A 90 -11.04 -3.40 6.96
CA ALA A 90 -10.67 -2.71 5.73
C ALA A 90 -10.14 -3.67 4.64
N PRO A 91 -10.93 -4.71 4.26
CA PRO A 91 -10.43 -5.80 3.43
C PRO A 91 -9.93 -5.32 2.07
N ILE A 92 -8.66 -5.60 1.78
CA ILE A 92 -7.98 -5.29 0.53
C ILE A 92 -7.14 -6.49 0.11
N SER A 93 -7.22 -6.87 -1.16
CA SER A 93 -6.53 -8.08 -1.63
C SER A 93 -5.02 -7.88 -1.68
N ARG A 94 -4.26 -8.96 -1.50
CA ARG A 94 -2.79 -8.96 -1.62
C ARG A 94 -2.28 -8.38 -2.95
N GLN A 95 -3.01 -8.60 -4.05
CA GLN A 95 -2.66 -8.03 -5.36
C GLN A 95 -2.84 -6.52 -5.38
N THR A 96 -3.90 -6.03 -4.72
CA THR A 96 -4.19 -4.60 -4.60
C THR A 96 -3.19 -3.91 -3.66
N ILE A 97 -2.82 -4.55 -2.54
CA ILE A 97 -1.74 -4.08 -1.65
C ILE A 97 -0.44 -3.94 -2.45
N LYS A 98 -0.02 -5.00 -3.15
CA LYS A 98 1.19 -4.98 -3.99
C LYS A 98 1.15 -3.83 -5.00
N LYS A 99 0.00 -3.59 -5.65
CA LYS A 99 -0.18 -2.50 -6.61
C LYS A 99 0.01 -1.13 -5.96
N TRP A 100 -0.59 -0.88 -4.80
CA TRP A 100 -0.51 0.43 -4.14
C TRP A 100 0.86 0.72 -3.52
N ILE A 101 1.57 -0.31 -3.05
CA ILE A 101 2.96 -0.18 -2.62
C ILE A 101 3.87 0.06 -3.82
N ALA A 102 3.69 -0.68 -4.93
CA ALA A 102 4.45 -0.42 -6.16
C ALA A 102 4.21 1.00 -6.68
N TYR A 103 2.99 1.50 -6.59
CA TYR A 103 2.66 2.88 -6.95
C TYR A 103 3.44 3.91 -6.10
N LEU A 104 3.54 3.73 -4.78
CA LEU A 104 4.37 4.60 -3.92
C LEU A 104 5.85 4.61 -4.36
N LYS A 105 6.35 3.46 -4.81
CA LYS A 105 7.69 3.38 -5.40
C LYS A 105 7.77 4.16 -6.72
N ASP A 106 6.77 4.04 -7.58
CA ASP A 106 6.76 4.70 -8.90
C ASP A 106 6.70 6.23 -8.77
N ILE A 107 6.08 6.76 -7.71
CA ILE A 107 6.12 8.19 -7.37
C ILE A 107 7.29 8.57 -6.46
N ASN A 108 8.24 7.65 -6.23
CA ASN A 108 9.46 7.81 -5.44
C ASN A 108 9.30 8.08 -3.93
N TYR A 109 8.13 7.81 -3.34
CA TYR A 109 7.95 7.95 -1.88
C TYR A 109 8.66 6.84 -1.12
N ILE A 110 8.72 5.64 -1.70
CA ILE A 110 9.45 4.51 -1.12
C ILE A 110 10.46 3.95 -2.12
N MET A 111 11.39 3.17 -1.61
CA MET A 111 12.34 2.36 -2.37
C MET A 111 12.31 0.92 -1.86
N PHE A 112 12.66 -0.02 -2.73
CA PHE A 112 12.91 -1.40 -2.32
C PHE A 112 14.41 -1.61 -2.17
N ASP A 113 14.85 -1.83 -0.93
CA ASP A 113 16.20 -2.30 -0.69
C ASP A 113 16.27 -3.80 -0.96
N THR A 114 17.11 -4.17 -1.91
CA THR A 114 17.33 -5.56 -2.33
C THR A 114 18.65 -6.12 -1.79
N SER A 115 19.48 -5.28 -1.16
CA SER A 115 20.72 -5.67 -0.51
C SER A 115 20.44 -6.31 0.85
N ASP A 116 19.46 -5.77 1.58
CA ASP A 116 18.96 -6.30 2.84
C ASP A 116 17.46 -6.61 2.71
N CYS A 117 17.10 -7.87 2.96
CA CYS A 117 15.77 -8.42 2.70
C CYS A 117 15.24 -9.14 3.93
N TYR A 118 13.92 -9.26 4.01
CA TYR A 118 13.27 -10.24 4.86
C TYR A 118 13.24 -11.60 4.17
N TYR A 119 13.52 -12.66 4.91
CA TYR A 119 13.56 -14.03 4.40
C TYR A 119 12.55 -14.89 5.15
N TYR A 120 11.81 -15.70 4.40
CA TYR A 120 10.76 -16.56 4.97
C TYR A 120 10.83 -17.97 4.39
N ALA A 121 10.49 -18.96 5.21
CA ALA A 121 10.09 -20.29 4.78
C ALA A 121 8.55 -20.33 4.66
N ILE A 122 8.04 -20.60 3.45
CA ILE A 122 6.60 -20.70 3.18
C ILE A 122 6.15 -22.15 3.27
N ASN A 123 5.15 -22.41 4.10
CA ASN A 123 4.43 -23.69 4.14
C ASN A 123 2.94 -23.50 3.89
N LYS A 124 2.23 -24.62 3.78
CA LYS A 124 0.77 -24.65 3.78
C LYS A 124 0.28 -25.30 5.07
N ARG A 125 -0.78 -24.74 5.65
CA ARG A 125 -1.61 -25.41 6.67
C ARG A 125 -2.48 -26.49 6.03
N TYR A 126 -3.12 -27.29 6.89
CA TYR A 126 -4.14 -28.26 6.49
C TYR A 126 -5.30 -27.62 5.70
N ASP A 127 -5.63 -26.35 5.97
CA ASP A 127 -6.67 -25.58 5.26
C ASP A 127 -6.18 -24.89 3.97
N ASN A 128 -5.01 -25.29 3.44
CA ASN A 128 -4.34 -24.71 2.28
C ASN A 128 -3.88 -23.24 2.42
N ARG A 129 -4.01 -22.60 3.58
CA ARG A 129 -3.46 -21.25 3.79
C ARG A 129 -1.94 -21.27 3.88
N LYS A 130 -1.30 -20.26 3.30
CA LYS A 130 0.16 -20.10 3.37
C LYS A 130 0.55 -19.58 4.76
N ILE A 131 1.53 -20.21 5.38
CA ILE A 131 2.22 -19.70 6.57
C ILE A 131 3.60 -19.23 6.16
N TYR A 132 4.00 -18.08 6.66
CA TYR A 132 5.35 -17.58 6.50
C TYR A 132 6.04 -17.66 7.86
N ARG A 133 7.18 -18.33 7.90
CA ARG A 133 8.04 -18.36 9.08
C ARG A 133 9.32 -17.62 8.73
N GLU A 134 9.67 -16.59 9.48
CA GLU A 134 10.93 -15.88 9.26
C GLU A 134 12.12 -16.82 9.40
N ILE A 135 13.12 -16.64 8.53
CA ILE A 135 14.37 -17.40 8.51
C ILE A 135 15.54 -16.45 8.30
N SER A 136 16.76 -16.91 8.61
CA SER A 136 17.96 -16.13 8.30
C SER A 136 18.28 -16.14 6.80
N ARG A 137 19.02 -15.11 6.36
CA ARG A 137 19.63 -15.07 5.02
C ARG A 137 20.48 -16.31 4.75
N ASP A 138 21.23 -16.75 5.74
CA ASP A 138 22.12 -17.91 5.60
C ASP A 138 21.33 -19.19 5.35
N LEU A 139 20.23 -19.43 6.07
CA LEU A 139 19.38 -20.59 5.85
C LEU A 139 18.73 -20.55 4.45
N TYR A 140 18.29 -19.36 4.02
CA TYR A 140 17.78 -19.15 2.67
C TYR A 140 18.82 -19.52 1.60
N LEU A 141 20.07 -19.04 1.77
CA LEU A 141 21.16 -19.32 0.84
C LEU A 141 21.59 -20.79 0.86
N GLN A 142 21.65 -21.42 2.02
CA GLN A 142 21.95 -22.84 2.17
C GLN A 142 20.94 -23.71 1.42
N GLY A 143 19.64 -23.39 1.52
CA GLY A 143 18.59 -24.08 0.77
C GLY A 143 18.80 -23.99 -0.74
N TRP A 144 19.03 -22.79 -1.26
CA TRP A 144 19.28 -22.61 -2.70
C TRP A 144 20.60 -23.23 -3.15
N ALA A 145 21.67 -23.13 -2.36
CA ALA A 145 22.94 -23.79 -2.65
C ALA A 145 22.74 -25.31 -2.78
N LYS A 146 21.96 -25.93 -1.89
CA LYS A 146 21.58 -27.33 -2.01
C LYS A 146 20.82 -27.61 -3.31
N TYR A 147 19.77 -26.83 -3.61
CA TYR A 147 18.99 -26.99 -4.85
C TYR A 147 19.87 -26.99 -6.11
N TRP A 148 20.87 -26.09 -6.17
CA TRP A 148 21.75 -25.98 -7.32
C TRP A 148 22.85 -27.03 -7.37
N ALA A 149 23.27 -27.56 -6.21
CA ALA A 149 24.28 -28.62 -6.11
C ALA A 149 23.70 -30.04 -6.27
N THR A 150 22.39 -30.22 -6.10
CA THR A 150 21.74 -31.54 -6.22
C THR A 150 21.76 -32.02 -7.67
N ASP A 151 22.27 -33.25 -7.85
CA ASP A 151 22.22 -33.96 -9.11
C ASP A 151 20.76 -34.15 -9.58
N ARG A 152 20.52 -33.90 -10.87
CA ARG A 152 19.18 -33.87 -11.46
C ARG A 152 18.78 -35.16 -12.14
N THR A 153 19.54 -36.24 -11.94
CA THR A 153 19.18 -37.58 -12.43
C THR A 153 17.78 -38.00 -11.98
N ASN A 154 17.35 -37.59 -10.78
CA ASN A 154 16.00 -37.84 -10.23
C ASN A 154 14.99 -36.70 -10.50
N GLY A 155 15.32 -35.78 -11.40
CA GLY A 155 14.50 -34.62 -11.75
C GLY A 155 14.59 -33.44 -10.79
N THR A 156 14.06 -32.30 -11.23
CA THR A 156 14.11 -31.02 -10.48
C THR A 156 13.25 -31.01 -9.22
N ASN A 157 12.23 -31.88 -9.15
CA ASN A 157 11.39 -32.03 -7.96
C ASN A 157 12.18 -32.59 -6.77
N TRP A 158 13.16 -33.47 -7.02
CA TRP A 158 14.01 -34.02 -5.96
C TRP A 158 14.89 -32.93 -5.34
N ALA A 159 15.61 -32.17 -6.18
CA ALA A 159 16.39 -31.02 -5.74
C ALA A 159 15.54 -29.99 -4.97
N TYR A 160 14.31 -29.77 -5.42
CA TYR A 160 13.36 -28.89 -4.74
C TYR A 160 12.94 -29.43 -3.37
N ALA A 161 12.69 -30.73 -3.25
CA ALA A 161 12.36 -31.37 -1.97
C ALA A 161 13.52 -31.28 -0.98
N GLU A 162 14.76 -31.56 -1.41
CA GLU A 162 15.95 -31.46 -0.55
C GLU A 162 16.16 -30.04 -0.01
N MET A 163 16.02 -29.03 -0.88
CA MET A 163 16.08 -27.62 -0.47
C MET A 163 14.98 -27.28 0.55
N ARG A 164 13.75 -27.76 0.35
CA ARG A 164 12.66 -27.55 1.32
C ARG A 164 12.89 -28.27 2.64
N CYS A 165 13.56 -29.43 2.65
CA CYS A 165 13.93 -30.13 3.88
C CYS A 165 14.92 -29.33 4.72
N ILE A 166 15.89 -28.65 4.10
CA ILE A 166 16.84 -27.78 4.80
C ILE A 166 16.15 -26.54 5.36
N VAL A 167 15.39 -25.84 4.51
CA VAL A 167 14.78 -24.56 4.89
C VAL A 167 13.54 -24.74 5.77
N GLY A 168 12.93 -25.92 5.72
CA GLY A 168 11.65 -26.23 6.37
C GLY A 168 10.48 -25.52 5.70
N GLY A 169 10.50 -25.33 4.38
CA GLY A 169 9.49 -24.62 3.60
C GLY A 169 10.03 -24.10 2.26
N HIS A 170 9.18 -23.50 1.42
CA HIS A 170 9.63 -22.82 0.21
C HIS A 170 10.35 -21.51 0.58
N PRO A 171 11.62 -21.31 0.22
CA PRO A 171 12.36 -20.11 0.56
C PRO A 171 11.83 -18.90 -0.24
N TYR A 172 11.44 -17.87 0.47
CA TYR A 172 10.92 -16.62 -0.07
C TYR A 172 11.75 -15.44 0.42
N LYS A 173 12.02 -14.50 -0.48
CA LYS A 173 12.78 -13.28 -0.22
C LYS A 173 11.89 -12.08 -0.51
N LYS A 174 11.79 -11.15 0.44
CA LYS A 174 11.05 -9.90 0.31
C LYS A 174 12.00 -8.70 0.53
N PRO A 175 12.12 -7.80 -0.46
CA PRO A 175 12.86 -6.56 -0.30
C PRO A 175 12.35 -5.73 0.90
N LYS A 176 13.27 -5.05 1.59
CA LYS A 176 12.89 -4.07 2.62
C LYS A 176 12.28 -2.83 1.94
N ILE A 177 11.28 -2.26 2.59
CA ILE A 177 10.68 -0.99 2.16
C ILE A 177 11.39 0.11 2.92
N CYS A 178 12.00 1.04 2.20
CA CYS A 178 12.70 2.18 2.77
C CYS A 178 12.02 3.48 2.32
N HIS A 179 11.95 4.46 3.21
CA HIS A 179 11.50 5.80 2.85
C HIS A 179 12.54 6.46 1.96
N ASN A 180 12.10 7.15 0.92
CA ASN A 180 13.02 7.94 0.12
C ASN A 180 13.40 9.22 0.86
N ALA A 181 14.67 9.33 1.26
CA ALA A 181 15.21 10.47 2.00
C ALA A 181 14.95 11.82 1.32
N ILE A 182 14.93 11.86 -0.03
CA ILE A 182 14.67 13.07 -0.83
C ILE A 182 13.21 13.55 -0.67
N TYR A 183 12.29 12.62 -0.42
CA TYR A 183 10.86 12.89 -0.35
C TYR A 183 10.30 12.86 1.09
N LEU A 184 11.16 12.85 2.13
CA LEU A 184 10.72 12.79 3.53
C LEU A 184 9.66 13.84 3.89
N LYS A 185 9.82 15.08 3.40
CA LYS A 185 8.80 16.11 3.63
C LYS A 185 7.44 15.75 3.03
N LYS A 186 7.41 15.19 1.82
CA LYS A 186 6.15 14.76 1.19
C LYS A 186 5.55 13.53 1.85
N ILE A 187 6.40 12.62 2.33
CA ILE A 187 5.97 11.45 3.10
C ILE A 187 5.36 11.91 4.42
N GLN A 188 5.97 12.88 5.10
CA GLN A 188 5.42 13.47 6.32
C GLN A 188 4.07 14.16 6.04
N GLU A 189 3.98 14.97 4.97
CA GLU A 189 2.71 15.58 4.55
C GLU A 189 1.63 14.50 4.29
N LEU A 190 1.98 13.37 3.67
CA LEU A 190 1.05 12.26 3.48
C LEU A 190 0.59 11.65 4.81
N ILE A 191 1.52 11.43 5.75
CA ILE A 191 1.21 10.90 7.09
C ILE A 191 0.28 11.86 7.85
N ASP A 192 0.56 13.16 7.82
CA ASP A 192 -0.24 14.18 8.50
C ASP A 192 -1.67 14.18 7.95
N VAL A 193 -1.83 14.16 6.63
CA VAL A 193 -3.14 14.10 5.96
C VAL A 193 -3.90 12.80 6.25
N ILE A 194 -3.19 11.67 6.36
CA ILE A 194 -3.78 10.40 6.76
C ILE A 194 -4.34 10.51 8.19
N ASN A 195 -3.55 11.04 9.11
CA ASN A 195 -3.94 11.19 10.52
C ASN A 195 -5.13 12.15 10.69
N GLU A 196 -5.12 13.29 10.02
CA GLU A 196 -6.24 14.23 9.98
C GLU A 196 -7.53 13.56 9.48
N SER A 197 -7.44 12.75 8.42
CA SER A 197 -8.60 12.03 7.89
C SER A 197 -9.22 11.05 8.89
N PHE A 198 -8.42 10.43 9.78
CA PHE A 198 -8.96 9.61 10.87
C PHE A 198 -9.64 10.45 11.96
N LEU A 199 -9.08 11.61 12.31
CA LEU A 199 -9.67 12.53 13.29
C LEU A 199 -11.03 13.06 12.81
N ASP A 200 -11.16 13.34 11.52
CA ASP A 200 -12.41 13.76 10.90
C ASP A 200 -13.50 12.67 11.02
N GLU A 201 -13.15 11.40 10.78
CA GLU A 201 -14.09 10.28 10.96
C GLU A 201 -14.57 10.17 12.42
N ILE A 202 -13.67 10.26 13.39
CA ILE A 202 -14.00 10.17 14.82
C ILE A 202 -14.92 11.33 15.25
N THR A 203 -14.67 12.53 14.73
CA THR A 203 -15.45 13.73 15.08
C THR A 203 -16.87 13.64 14.56
N ILE A 204 -17.07 13.10 13.35
CA ILE A 204 -18.40 12.86 12.77
C ILE A 204 -19.22 11.86 13.63
N PHE A 205 -18.58 10.79 14.13
CA PHE A 205 -19.25 9.83 15.01
C PHE A 205 -19.74 10.46 16.32
N LYS A 206 -18.96 11.36 16.93
CA LYS A 206 -19.37 12.04 18.18
C LYS A 206 -20.51 13.04 17.98
N SER A 207 -20.69 13.58 16.78
CA SER A 207 -21.79 14.49 16.45
C SER A 207 -23.10 13.79 16.03
N ALA A 208 -23.06 12.47 15.83
CA ALA A 208 -24.21 11.66 15.40
C ALA A 208 -24.81 10.78 16.51
N CYS A 209 -24.25 10.85 17.73
CA CYS A 209 -24.79 10.25 18.95
C CYS A 209 -25.29 11.36 19.88
#